data_AF-A0A932PFN9-F1
#
_entry.id   AF-A0A932PFN9-F1
#
_cell.length_a   1.000
_cell.length_b   1.000
_cell.length_c   1.000
_cell.angle_alpha   90.00
_cell.angle_beta   90.00
_cell.angle_gamma   90.00
#
_symmetry.space_group_name_H-M   'P 1'
#
loop_
_entity.id
_entity.type
_entity.pdbx_description
1 polymer ?
#
loop_
_entity_poly.entity_id
_entity_poly.type
_entity_poly.pdbx_seq_one_letter_code
_entity_poly.pdbx_strand_id
1 'polypeptide(L)'
;MPQEEQDQLLESLTAHEGAGPTTPDNGGAPPPRSKPKPVSAGIDCVECGKPLVVRQGKRGPFLGCSGYPKCRHTEEAPAEVLERVTAAVPA
;
A
#
# COMPACT_ATOMS: atom_id res chain seq x y z
N MET A 1 49.81 -34.44 -34.73
CA MET A 1 49.62 -35.03 -33.39
C MET A 1 48.52 -34.25 -32.70
N PRO A 2 47.52 -34.97 -32.19
CA PRO A 2 46.12 -34.76 -32.53
C PRO A 2 45.35 -33.94 -31.49
N GLN A 3 44.17 -33.54 -31.91
CA GLN A 3 43.20 -32.66 -31.26
C GLN A 3 42.52 -33.29 -30.03
N GLU A 4 43.15 -34.28 -29.38
CA GLU A 4 42.55 -35.18 -28.38
C GLU A 4 42.75 -34.69 -26.94
N GLU A 5 43.76 -33.85 -26.68
CA GLU A 5 44.02 -33.31 -25.34
C GLU A 5 43.08 -32.16 -24.97
N GLN A 6 42.45 -31.51 -25.96
CA GLN A 6 41.46 -30.45 -25.69
C GLN A 6 40.09 -30.99 -25.28
N ASP A 7 39.76 -32.24 -25.62
CA ASP A 7 38.45 -32.86 -25.30
C ASP A 7 38.37 -33.31 -23.83
N GLN A 8 39.48 -33.81 -23.27
CA GLN A 8 39.57 -34.22 -21.86
C GLN A 8 39.43 -33.06 -20.86
N LEU A 9 39.64 -31.81 -21.32
CA LEU A 9 39.42 -30.61 -20.53
C LEU A 9 37.93 -30.23 -20.47
N LEU A 10 37.13 -30.65 -21.44
CA LEU A 10 35.69 -30.37 -21.49
C LEU A 10 34.90 -31.26 -20.51
N GLU A 11 35.38 -32.49 -20.27
CA GLU A 11 34.67 -33.45 -19.39
C GLU A 11 34.94 -33.23 -17.89
N SER A 12 36.01 -32.51 -17.52
CA SER A 12 36.31 -32.12 -16.12
C SER A 12 35.40 -31.00 -15.57
N LEU A 13 34.56 -30.40 -16.43
CA LEU A 13 33.63 -29.33 -16.08
C LEU A 13 32.32 -29.83 -15.44
N THR A 14 32.15 -31.15 -15.29
CA THR A 14 30.87 -31.76 -14.89
C THR A 14 30.72 -32.05 -13.39
N ALA A 15 31.59 -31.52 -12.53
CA ALA A 15 31.63 -31.93 -11.13
C ALA A 15 31.61 -30.76 -10.12
N HIS A 16 30.43 -30.58 -9.51
CA HIS A 16 30.15 -30.04 -8.16
C HIS A 16 30.36 -28.54 -7.93
N GLU A 17 29.26 -27.79 -7.85
CA GLU A 17 28.98 -26.95 -6.66
C GLU A 17 27.46 -26.74 -6.54
N GLY A 18 26.90 -27.25 -5.44
CA GLY A 18 25.57 -26.88 -5.02
C GLY A 18 25.59 -25.51 -4.36
N ALA A 19 24.63 -24.65 -4.70
CA ALA A 19 24.24 -23.52 -3.87
C ALA A 19 22.81 -23.08 -4.23
N GLY A 20 21.84 -23.62 -3.48
CA GLY A 20 20.59 -22.96 -3.05
C GLY A 20 19.62 -22.36 -4.09
N PRO A 21 18.29 -22.47 -3.85
CA PRO A 21 17.32 -21.65 -4.57
C PRO A 21 17.48 -20.19 -4.10
N THR A 22 18.30 -19.40 -4.79
CA THR A 22 18.29 -17.95 -4.61
C THR A 22 17.05 -17.43 -5.33
N THR A 23 15.98 -17.21 -4.58
CA THR A 23 14.86 -16.38 -5.04
C THR A 23 15.44 -15.00 -5.34
N PRO A 24 15.28 -14.44 -6.54
CA PRO A 24 15.47 -13.02 -6.73
C PRO A 24 14.31 -12.31 -6.03
N ASP A 25 14.45 -12.03 -4.73
CA ASP A 25 13.69 -10.97 -4.07
C ASP A 25 14.14 -9.64 -4.68
N ASN A 26 13.44 -9.19 -5.72
CA ASN A 26 13.48 -7.80 -6.16
C ASN A 26 12.11 -7.44 -6.74
N GLY A 27 11.09 -7.63 -5.90
CA GLY A 27 9.74 -7.15 -6.10
C GLY A 27 9.34 -6.27 -4.92
N GLY A 28 10.20 -5.33 -4.54
CA GLY A 28 9.89 -4.33 -3.53
C GLY A 28 8.58 -3.65 -3.90
N ALA A 29 7.51 -3.97 -3.18
CA ALA A 29 6.23 -3.32 -3.36
C ALA A 29 6.48 -1.80 -3.22
N PRO A 30 6.11 -0.98 -4.22
CA PRO A 30 6.27 0.45 -4.08
C PRO A 30 5.51 0.89 -2.81
N PRO A 31 6.09 1.76 -1.96
CA PRO A 31 5.36 2.26 -0.80
C PRO A 31 4.02 2.82 -1.31
N PRO A 32 2.89 2.50 -0.65
CA PRO A 32 1.60 2.95 -1.13
C PRO A 32 1.66 4.47 -1.23
N ARG A 33 1.61 4.99 -2.47
CA ARG A 33 1.64 6.41 -2.81
C ARG A 33 0.83 7.15 -1.77
N SER A 34 1.51 7.99 -0.99
CA SER A 34 0.99 8.66 0.19
C SER A 34 -0.39 9.23 -0.12
N LYS A 35 -1.44 8.52 0.32
CA LYS A 35 -2.82 8.97 0.15
C LYS A 35 -2.91 10.32 0.85
N PRO A 36 -3.47 11.37 0.22
CA PRO A 36 -3.69 12.64 0.90
C PRO A 36 -4.40 12.34 2.21
N LYS A 37 -3.82 12.81 3.32
CA LYS A 37 -4.28 12.46 4.67
C LYS A 37 -5.76 12.87 4.73
N PRO A 38 -6.69 11.91 4.89
CA PRO A 38 -8.10 12.26 4.94
C PRO A 38 -8.30 13.16 6.16
N VAL A 39 -8.95 14.31 5.97
CA VAL A 39 -9.08 15.31 7.02
C VAL A 39 -9.89 14.69 8.15
N SER A 40 -9.26 14.53 9.31
CA SER A 40 -9.95 14.03 10.50
C SER A 40 -10.88 15.11 11.00
N ALA A 41 -12.14 14.75 11.28
CA ALA A 41 -13.13 15.68 11.79
C ALA A 41 -12.89 16.09 13.25
N GLY A 42 -11.93 15.45 13.93
CA GLY A 42 -11.66 15.65 15.35
C GLY A 42 -12.67 14.95 16.26
N ILE A 43 -13.49 14.06 15.70
CA ILE A 43 -14.51 13.30 16.42
C ILE A 43 -14.10 11.82 16.38
N ASP A 44 -14.16 11.15 17.52
CA ASP A 44 -13.94 9.73 17.63
C ASP A 44 -15.25 8.95 17.42
N CYS A 45 -15.15 7.81 16.75
CA CYS A 45 -16.27 6.93 16.50
C CYS A 45 -16.76 6.30 17.81
N VAL A 46 -18.04 6.42 18.12
CA VAL A 46 -18.66 5.82 19.32
C VAL A 46 -18.70 4.28 19.30
N GLU A 47 -18.62 3.67 18.11
CA GLU A 47 -18.64 2.20 17.98
C GLU A 47 -17.27 1.55 18.23
N CYS A 48 -16.17 2.25 17.95
CA CYS A 48 -14.83 1.63 18.02
C CYS A 48 -13.71 2.52 18.58
N GLY A 49 -14.00 3.78 18.92
CA GLY A 49 -13.03 4.74 19.43
C GLY A 49 -11.98 5.22 18.42
N LYS A 50 -12.19 4.96 17.12
CA LYS A 50 -11.26 5.39 16.06
C LYS A 50 -11.65 6.77 15.52
N PRO A 51 -10.70 7.56 15.02
CA PRO A 51 -11.01 8.87 14.45
C PRO A 51 -11.91 8.75 13.22
N LEU A 52 -12.94 9.59 13.19
CA LEU A 52 -13.77 9.82 12.02
C LEU A 52 -13.04 10.73 11.04
N VAL A 53 -13.06 10.34 9.78
CA VAL A 53 -12.40 11.06 8.69
C VAL A 53 -13.41 11.52 7.67
N VAL A 54 -13.24 12.73 7.16
CA VAL A 54 -14.08 13.29 6.11
C VAL A 54 -13.71 12.64 4.78
N ARG A 55 -14.71 12.10 4.09
CA ARG A 55 -14.59 11.46 2.78
C ARG A 55 -15.46 12.20 1.79
N GLN A 56 -14.95 12.44 0.58
CA GLN A 56 -15.74 13.01 -0.51
C GLN A 56 -16.65 11.93 -1.11
N GLY A 57 -17.96 12.13 -1.04
CA GLY A 57 -18.94 11.26 -1.69
C GLY A 57 -19.65 11.94 -2.86
N LYS A 58 -20.50 11.19 -3.56
CA LYS A 58 -21.33 11.70 -4.68
C LYS A 58 -22.35 12.77 -4.23
N ARG A 59 -22.80 12.70 -2.98
CA ARG A 59 -23.77 13.63 -2.37
C ARG A 59 -23.11 14.78 -1.60
N GLY A 60 -21.78 14.79 -1.52
CA GLY A 60 -21.01 15.71 -0.69
C GLY A 60 -20.07 14.98 0.28
N PRO A 61 -19.30 15.73 1.08
CA PRO A 61 -18.41 15.16 2.09
C PRO A 61 -19.20 14.56 3.26
N PHE A 62 -18.70 13.46 3.83
CA PHE A 62 -19.33 12.74 4.94
C PHE A 62 -18.28 12.22 5.92
N LEU A 63 -18.66 11.97 7.18
CA LEU A 63 -17.79 11.36 8.17
C LEU A 63 -17.82 9.85 8.03
N GLY A 64 -16.66 9.24 7.78
CA GLY A 64 -16.49 7.80 7.75
C GLY A 64 -15.46 7.35 8.77
N CYS A 65 -15.75 6.26 9.48
CA CYS A 65 -14.79 5.70 10.42
C CYS A 65 -13.50 5.27 9.68
N SER A 66 -12.34 5.67 10.19
CA SER A 66 -11.04 5.21 9.65
C SER A 66 -10.82 3.70 9.85
N GLY A 67 -11.69 3.03 10.59
CA GLY A 67 -11.65 1.59 10.88
C GLY A 67 -12.30 0.68 9.85
N TYR A 68 -12.89 1.19 8.76
CA TYR A 68 -13.50 0.35 7.72
C TYR A 68 -12.51 -0.69 7.15
N PRO A 69 -12.87 -1.98 6.96
CA PRO A 69 -14.21 -2.60 7.05
C PRO A 69 -14.62 -3.08 8.44
N LYS A 70 -13.74 -2.97 9.45
CA LYS A 70 -14.02 -3.44 10.82
C LYS A 70 -15.07 -2.58 11.53
N CYS A 71 -15.19 -1.31 11.14
CA CYS A 71 -16.23 -0.41 11.62
C CYS A 71 -16.83 0.34 10.42
N ARG A 72 -18.15 0.23 10.26
CA ARG A 72 -18.93 0.86 9.17
C ARG A 72 -19.67 2.13 9.60
N HIS A 73 -19.36 2.64 10.80
CA HIS A 73 -19.92 3.89 11.29
C HIS A 73 -19.68 5.02 10.30
N THR A 74 -20.77 5.69 9.92
CA THR A 74 -20.78 6.84 9.02
C THR A 74 -21.82 7.83 9.52
N GLU A 75 -21.45 9.10 9.55
CA GLU A 75 -22.29 10.19 10.08
C GLU A 75 -22.26 11.37 9.09
N GLU A 76 -23.27 12.24 9.18
CA GLU A 76 -23.25 13.50 8.45
C GLU A 76 -22.14 14.41 8.98
N ALA A 77 -21.35 15.00 8.08
CA ALA A 77 -20.35 15.96 8.49
C ALA A 77 -21.06 17.27 8.86
N PRO A 78 -20.86 17.81 10.08
CA PRO A 78 -21.45 19.09 10.44
C PRO A 78 -20.91 20.18 9.49
N ALA A 79 -21.74 21.19 9.22
CA ALA A 79 -21.43 22.24 8.24
C ALA A 79 -20.04 22.87 8.48
N GLU A 80 -19.67 23.11 9.74
CA GLU A 80 -18.36 23.67 10.11
C GLU A 80 -17.17 22.80 9.66
N VAL A 81 -17.28 21.48 9.75
CA VAL A 81 -16.25 20.55 9.27
C VAL A 81 -16.26 20.49 7.75
N LEU A 82 -17.45 20.59 7.14
CA LEU A 82 -17.62 20.59 5.69
C LEU A 82 -16.90 21.78 5.05
N GLU A 83 -17.15 22.98 5.55
CA GLU A 83 -16.56 24.22 5.04
C GLU A 83 -15.03 24.18 5.11
N ARG A 84 -14.46 23.68 6.22
CA ARG A 84 -13.01 23.54 6.38
C ARG A 84 -12.38 22.56 5.38
N VAL A 85 -13.13 21.54 4.96
CA VAL A 85 -12.63 20.51 4.03
C VAL A 85 -12.86 20.88 2.57
N THR A 86 -14.00 21.50 2.25
CA THR A 86 -14.32 21.92 0.88
C THR A 86 -13.59 23.20 0.47
N ALA A 87 -13.30 24.11 1.41
CA ALA A 87 -12.54 25.33 1.13
C ALA A 87 -11.12 25.08 0.59
N ALA A 88 -10.57 23.88 0.76
CA ALA A 88 -9.25 23.51 0.23
C ALA A 88 -9.23 23.13 -1.26
N VAL A 89 -10.40 22.98 -1.91
CA VAL A 89 -10.51 22.71 -3.35
C VAL A 89 -11.23 23.91 -4.00
N PRO A 90 -10.52 25.00 -4.33
CA PRO A 90 -11.08 26.00 -5.22
C PRO A 90 -11.39 25.32 -6.57
N ALA A 91 -12.60 25.59 -7.08
CA ALA A 91 -13.11 25.09 -8.35
C ALA A 91 -12.26 25.54 -9.55
#